data_AF-A0A8C3I0R3-F1
#
_entry.id   AF-A0A8C3I0R3-F1
#
_cell.length_a   1.000
_cell.length_b   1.000
_cell.length_c   1.000
_cell.angle_alpha   90.00
_cell.angle_beta   90.00
_cell.angle_gamma   90.00
#
_symmetry.space_group_name_H-M   'P 1'
#
loop_
_entity.id
_entity.type
_entity.pdbx_description
1 polymer ?
#
loop_
_entity_poly.entity_id
_entity_poly.type
_entity_poly.pdbx_seq_one_letter_code
_entity_poly.pdbx_strand_id
1 'polypeptide(L)'
;MLRAGAHAQCTRSRDRTPRRRDARGGETLSPDGAGTGRRLQASCPSMDEVQARELLGFLHLDTRPDLKGQATGYILGLTGNVEGRTLLAGRPDFLEALLLLTGDRSLAVVKDSYHSLINLSVAVATHEVLAKELPVLLHRLLDPGYAFADQVCTLLSNLSREEGTCRQVFQAVQEEGLGLAWVVEAFCTEGYNKKAALHYLGPLLSNLTQLPETREFLLDRSRCVVQRLLPYTQYEASAIRRGGVIGTLRNCCFEYKYHEWLLGAEVDLLPFLLLPLAGPEEFPEAEMERLPVDLQYLPQDKQREKDPDIRKMLLEAVMLLTATKAGRQLVKEKGTYLVVRELHQWETEPDVQAACEKLIQVLIGDEPEPGMENLLEVKIPEDVEERLQHLDREEERQQGQQETQSKGPGAQMGSSGLSR
;
A
#
# COMPACT_ATOMS: atom_id res chain seq x y z
N MET A 1 7.13 -11.86 -18.22
CA MET A 1 6.22 -10.79 -17.76
C MET A 1 5.88 -10.89 -16.27
N LEU A 2 5.43 -12.05 -15.76
CA LEU A 2 5.05 -12.23 -14.35
C LEU A 2 6.15 -11.95 -13.31
N ARG A 3 7.40 -12.36 -13.56
CA ARG A 3 8.53 -12.19 -12.62
C ARG A 3 9.14 -10.78 -12.63
N ALA A 4 9.23 -10.14 -13.80
CA ALA A 4 9.70 -8.76 -13.95
C ALA A 4 8.70 -7.75 -13.36
N GLY A 5 7.39 -8.00 -13.50
CA GLY A 5 6.34 -7.19 -12.87
C GLY A 5 6.31 -7.29 -11.34
N ALA A 6 6.64 -8.44 -10.76
CA ALA A 6 6.64 -8.63 -9.30
C ALA A 6 7.69 -7.79 -8.57
N HIS A 7 8.91 -7.72 -9.12
CA HIS A 7 9.99 -6.91 -8.55
C HIS A 7 9.77 -5.40 -8.75
N ALA A 8 9.18 -5.01 -9.88
CA ALA A 8 8.87 -3.60 -10.19
C ALA A 8 7.60 -3.08 -9.48
N GLN A 9 6.59 -3.93 -9.25
CA GLN A 9 5.34 -3.50 -8.61
C GLN A 9 5.43 -3.39 -7.09
N CYS A 10 6.31 -4.16 -6.45
CA CYS A 10 6.67 -3.95 -5.04
C CYS A 10 7.30 -2.56 -4.82
N THR A 11 7.90 -1.96 -5.86
CA THR A 11 8.39 -0.57 -5.87
C THR A 11 7.38 0.46 -6.39
N ARG A 12 6.36 0.10 -7.18
CA ARG A 12 5.38 1.06 -7.73
C ARG A 12 4.36 1.57 -6.71
N SER A 13 4.12 0.84 -5.61
CA SER A 13 3.42 1.40 -4.44
C SER A 13 4.31 2.32 -3.58
N ARG A 14 5.60 2.49 -3.93
CA ARG A 14 6.61 3.15 -3.10
C ARG A 14 7.02 4.57 -3.54
N ASP A 15 6.61 5.07 -4.70
CA ASP A 15 7.13 6.38 -5.17
C ASP A 15 6.03 7.29 -5.75
N ARG A 16 5.37 8.05 -4.87
CA ARG A 16 4.77 9.36 -5.20
C ARG A 16 5.48 10.46 -4.42
N THR A 17 6.80 10.55 -4.58
CA THR A 17 7.59 11.74 -4.19
C THR A 17 8.73 11.96 -5.19
N PRO A 18 8.96 13.21 -5.66
CA PRO A 18 9.90 13.48 -6.74
C PRO A 18 11.35 13.39 -6.26
N ARG A 19 12.11 12.38 -6.72
CA ARG A 19 13.57 12.34 -6.55
C ARG A 19 14.24 13.43 -7.40
N ARG A 20 14.96 14.35 -6.75
CA ARG A 20 15.85 15.31 -7.41
C ARG A 20 17.21 14.68 -7.70
N ARG A 21 17.77 15.08 -8.85
CA ARG A 21 19.05 14.67 -9.44
C ARG A 21 20.24 15.01 -8.53
N ASP A 22 21.08 14.01 -8.26
CA ASP A 22 22.47 14.21 -7.84
C ASP A 22 23.34 14.51 -9.07
N ALA A 23 23.97 15.69 -9.09
CA ALA A 23 25.00 16.03 -10.05
C ALA A 23 26.37 15.80 -9.40
N ARG A 24 27.10 14.75 -9.81
CA ARG A 24 28.54 14.61 -9.54
C ARG A 24 29.32 15.31 -10.65
N GLY A 25 30.25 16.16 -10.23
CA GLY A 25 31.10 16.98 -11.10
C GLY A 25 32.23 16.21 -11.77
N GLY A 26 32.65 16.76 -12.91
CA GLY A 26 33.95 16.55 -13.55
C GLY A 26 34.45 17.90 -14.04
N GLU A 27 35.69 18.23 -13.68
CA GLU A 27 36.39 19.50 -13.89
C GLU A 27 36.73 19.77 -15.37
N THR A 28 36.75 21.04 -15.81
CA THR A 28 37.97 21.79 -16.19
C THR A 28 37.70 23.11 -16.96
N LEU A 29 38.45 24.15 -16.55
CA LEU A 29 38.97 25.33 -17.28
C LEU A 29 38.14 26.63 -17.44
N SER A 30 38.81 27.72 -17.02
CA SER A 30 38.50 29.13 -16.75
C SER A 30 38.22 30.04 -17.99
N PRO A 31 38.25 31.40 -17.87
CA PRO A 31 37.33 32.30 -17.16
C PRO A 31 36.79 33.43 -18.10
N ASP A 32 35.62 34.00 -17.81
CA ASP A 32 35.27 35.43 -18.00
C ASP A 32 33.75 35.62 -18.03
N GLY A 33 33.28 36.71 -17.43
CA GLY A 33 31.91 37.20 -17.63
C GLY A 33 31.18 37.53 -16.34
N ALA A 34 31.29 38.79 -15.92
CA ALA A 34 30.45 39.40 -14.91
C ALA A 34 28.95 39.28 -15.26
N GLY A 35 28.16 38.77 -14.31
CA GLY A 35 26.71 38.71 -14.42
C GLY A 35 26.08 38.51 -13.06
N THR A 36 25.66 39.61 -12.43
CA THR A 36 24.89 39.64 -11.19
C THR A 36 23.53 38.98 -11.38
N GLY A 37 23.43 37.68 -11.11
CA GLY A 37 22.18 36.94 -10.99
C GLY A 37 22.00 36.47 -9.56
N ARG A 38 21.20 37.19 -8.76
CA ARG A 38 20.69 36.68 -7.48
C ARG A 38 19.86 35.42 -7.77
N ARG A 39 20.46 34.24 -7.59
CA ARG A 39 19.69 33.01 -7.35
C ARG A 39 18.99 33.19 -6.01
N LEU A 40 17.68 33.34 -6.04
CA LEU A 40 16.82 33.08 -4.88
C LEU A 40 16.98 31.59 -4.55
N GLN A 41 17.94 31.27 -3.68
CA GLN A 41 17.91 30.01 -2.93
C GLN A 41 16.68 30.09 -2.04
N ALA A 42 15.70 29.22 -2.29
CA ALA A 42 14.68 28.94 -1.30
C ALA A 42 15.39 28.45 -0.04
N SER A 43 15.41 29.29 0.99
CA SER A 43 15.96 28.98 2.30
C SER A 43 15.18 27.78 2.84
N CYS A 44 15.84 26.63 2.98
CA CYS A 44 15.31 25.53 3.77
C CYS A 44 15.08 26.07 5.19
N PRO A 45 13.91 25.87 5.83
CA PRO A 45 13.71 26.30 7.21
C PRO A 45 14.73 25.59 8.09
N SER A 46 15.73 26.33 8.56
CA SER A 46 16.70 25.85 9.53
C SER A 46 16.20 26.19 10.93
N MET A 47 15.90 25.18 11.74
CA MET A 47 15.77 25.36 13.19
C MET A 47 17.17 25.31 13.77
N ASP A 48 17.61 26.39 14.42
CA ASP A 48 18.89 26.39 15.09
C ASP A 48 18.83 25.53 16.38
N GLU A 49 19.99 25.13 16.90
CA GLU A 49 20.04 24.25 18.07
C GLU A 49 19.48 24.88 19.35
N VAL A 50 19.45 26.20 19.44
CA VAL A 50 18.89 26.90 20.61
C VAL A 50 17.37 26.79 20.57
N GLN A 51 16.76 27.11 19.43
CA GLN A 51 15.33 26.96 19.19
C GLN A 51 14.88 25.51 19.37
N ALA A 52 15.66 24.55 18.86
CA ALA A 52 15.37 23.13 19.01
C ALA A 52 15.36 22.72 20.49
N ARG A 53 16.38 23.14 21.26
CA ARG A 53 16.47 22.84 22.69
C ARG A 53 15.35 23.48 23.50
N GLU A 54 14.99 24.73 23.18
CA GLU A 54 13.87 25.42 23.83
C GLU A 54 12.55 24.70 23.55
N LEU A 55 12.30 24.33 22.29
CA LEU A 55 11.08 23.62 21.90
C LEU A 55 10.99 22.24 22.55
N LEU A 56 12.08 21.47 22.58
CA LEU A 56 12.15 20.19 23.30
C LEU A 56 11.87 20.35 24.79
N GLY A 57 12.28 21.46 25.40
CA GLY A 57 11.97 21.78 26.79
C GLY A 57 10.47 21.83 27.09
N PHE A 58 9.63 22.06 26.08
CA PHE A 58 8.17 22.04 26.22
C PHE A 58 7.54 20.66 25.92
N LEU A 59 8.28 19.73 25.33
CA LEU A 59 7.81 18.40 24.92
C LEU A 59 8.08 17.33 26.00
N HIS A 60 7.65 17.58 27.23
CA HIS A 60 7.79 16.64 28.35
C HIS A 60 6.44 16.36 29.02
N LEU A 61 6.24 15.16 29.57
CA LEU A 61 4.99 14.76 30.22
C LEU A 61 4.59 15.71 31.36
N ASP A 62 5.58 16.18 32.12
CA ASP A 62 5.40 17.10 33.26
C ASP A 62 5.22 18.57 32.86
N THR A 63 5.40 18.93 31.58
CA THR A 63 5.20 20.31 31.12
C THR A 63 3.73 20.70 31.27
N ARG A 64 3.50 21.97 31.65
CA ARG A 64 2.16 22.54 31.77
C ARG A 64 1.33 22.26 30.52
N PRO A 65 0.06 21.79 30.64
CA PRO A 65 -0.74 21.36 29.50
C PRO A 65 -0.93 22.40 28.40
N ASP A 66 -1.05 23.68 28.76
CA ASP A 66 -1.20 24.80 27.82
C ASP A 66 0.04 25.00 26.95
N LEU A 67 1.23 24.98 27.56
CA LEU A 67 2.50 25.11 26.84
C LEU A 67 2.80 23.89 25.99
N LYS A 68 2.57 22.70 26.55
CA LYS A 68 2.75 21.43 25.86
C LYS A 68 1.84 21.31 24.64
N GLY A 69 0.56 21.68 24.77
CA GLY A 69 -0.39 21.68 23.66
C GLY A 69 0.00 22.65 22.54
N GLN A 70 0.52 23.83 22.88
CA GLN A 70 1.06 24.75 21.87
C GLN A 70 2.30 24.17 21.17
N ALA A 71 3.20 23.53 21.93
CA ALA A 71 4.40 22.91 21.38
C ALA A 71 4.06 21.74 20.43
N THR A 72 3.17 20.83 20.82
CA THR A 72 2.74 19.73 19.94
C THR A 72 1.97 20.23 18.73
N GLY A 73 1.13 21.26 18.88
CA GLY A 73 0.45 21.89 17.75
C GLY A 73 1.41 22.53 16.74
N TYR A 74 2.48 23.17 17.22
CA TYR A 74 3.53 23.71 16.37
C TYR A 74 4.28 22.61 15.61
N ILE A 75 4.68 21.54 16.29
CA ILE A 75 5.32 20.37 15.67
C ILE A 75 4.40 19.74 14.62
N LEU A 76 3.13 19.55 14.93
CA LEU A 76 2.16 19.04 13.97
C LEU A 76 2.10 19.93 12.71
N GLY A 77 2.06 21.25 12.89
CA GLY A 77 2.12 22.22 11.79
C GLY A 77 3.39 22.08 10.93
N LEU A 78 4.56 21.86 11.55
CA LEU A 78 5.81 21.62 10.84
C LEU A 78 5.78 20.32 10.03
N THR A 79 5.29 19.22 10.62
CA THR A 79 5.24 17.92 9.93
C THR A 79 4.22 17.87 8.79
N GLY A 80 3.35 18.89 8.68
CA GLY A 80 2.39 19.02 7.58
C GLY A 80 3.04 19.24 6.20
N ASN A 81 4.27 19.76 6.12
CA ASN A 81 4.99 20.00 4.87
C ASN A 81 6.30 19.18 4.75
N VAL A 82 6.83 19.10 3.54
CA VAL A 82 8.01 18.25 3.23
C VAL A 82 9.25 18.78 3.94
N GLU A 83 9.42 20.09 3.98
CA GLU A 83 10.57 20.77 4.58
C GLU A 83 10.65 20.50 6.08
N GLY A 84 9.55 20.68 6.80
CA GLY A 84 9.46 20.44 8.24
C GLY A 84 9.60 18.96 8.60
N ARG A 85 9.06 18.04 7.78
CA ARG A 85 9.33 16.60 7.94
C ARG A 85 10.81 16.28 7.76
N THR A 86 11.45 16.85 6.74
CA THR A 86 12.89 16.63 6.48
C THR A 86 13.74 17.14 7.64
N LEU A 87 13.42 18.33 8.15
CA LEU A 87 14.07 18.92 9.31
C LEU A 87 13.98 18.02 10.54
N LEU A 88 12.76 17.56 10.88
CA LEU A 88 12.53 16.75 12.07
C LEU A 88 12.94 15.28 11.91
N ALA A 89 13.01 14.75 10.69
CA ALA A 89 13.46 13.38 10.47
C ALA A 89 14.93 13.16 10.85
N GLY A 90 15.76 14.21 10.78
CA GLY A 90 17.14 14.19 11.27
C GLY A 90 17.30 14.42 12.78
N ARG A 91 16.20 14.45 13.53
CA ARG A 91 16.15 14.86 14.93
C ARG A 91 15.50 13.79 15.82
N PRO A 92 16.28 12.78 16.26
CA PRO A 92 15.76 11.65 17.03
C PRO A 92 15.18 12.08 18.39
N ASP A 93 15.72 13.14 18.98
CA ASP A 93 15.25 13.78 20.21
C ASP A 93 13.76 14.19 20.12
N PHE A 94 13.32 14.75 18.99
CA PHE A 94 11.92 15.09 18.79
C PHE A 94 11.03 13.86 18.61
N LEU A 95 11.50 12.83 17.90
CA LEU A 95 10.75 11.58 17.73
C LEU A 95 10.53 10.88 19.07
N GLU A 96 11.57 10.79 19.89
CA GLU A 96 11.52 10.20 21.24
C GLU A 96 10.56 11.00 22.15
N ALA A 97 10.64 12.34 22.14
CA ALA A 97 9.74 13.18 22.89
C ALA A 97 8.27 12.99 22.47
N LEU A 98 8.00 12.97 21.16
CA LEU A 98 6.64 12.73 20.64
C LEU A 98 6.12 11.34 21.01
N LEU A 99 6.96 10.30 20.95
CA LEU A 99 6.63 8.94 21.37
C LEU A 99 6.25 8.90 22.85
N LEU A 100 7.03 9.52 23.73
CA LEU A 100 6.68 9.63 25.16
C LEU A 100 5.34 10.34 25.37
N LEU A 101 5.09 11.43 24.64
CA LEU A 101 3.86 12.21 24.72
C LEU A 101 2.62 11.47 24.19
N THR A 102 2.77 10.35 23.50
CA THR A 102 1.62 9.48 23.19
C THR A 102 1.01 8.83 24.44
N GLY A 103 1.73 8.84 25.57
CA GLY A 103 1.23 8.44 26.90
C GLY A 103 0.68 9.59 27.75
N ASP A 104 0.50 10.79 27.19
CA ASP A 104 0.06 11.96 27.95
C ASP A 104 -1.39 11.85 28.46
N ARG A 105 -1.70 12.57 29.55
CA ARG A 105 -3.06 12.65 30.10
C ARG A 105 -4.01 13.46 29.22
N SER A 106 -3.48 14.40 28.43
CA SER A 106 -4.25 15.22 27.51
C SER A 106 -4.43 14.50 26.17
N LEU A 107 -5.68 14.13 25.86
CA LEU A 107 -6.01 13.49 24.57
C LEU A 107 -5.67 14.38 23.37
N ALA A 108 -5.69 15.71 23.52
CA ALA A 108 -5.28 16.62 22.46
C ALA A 108 -3.77 16.52 22.16
N VAL A 109 -2.95 16.41 23.21
CA VAL A 109 -1.49 16.22 23.08
C VAL A 109 -1.19 14.87 22.46
N VAL A 110 -1.84 13.80 22.94
CA VAL A 110 -1.68 12.44 22.37
C VAL A 110 -2.06 12.42 20.89
N LYS A 111 -3.18 13.07 20.53
CA LYS A 111 -3.63 13.21 19.14
C LYS A 111 -2.55 13.89 18.28
N ASP A 112 -2.10 15.08 18.69
CA ASP A 112 -1.11 15.85 17.92
C ASP A 112 0.22 15.08 17.77
N SER A 113 0.64 14.38 18.83
CA SER A 113 1.83 13.52 18.79
C SER A 113 1.67 12.40 17.77
N TYR A 114 0.56 11.66 17.79
CA TYR A 114 0.34 10.59 16.81
C TYR A 114 0.28 11.11 15.38
N HIS A 115 -0.42 12.21 15.11
CA HIS A 115 -0.46 12.77 13.76
C HIS A 115 0.92 13.25 13.29
N SER A 116 1.72 13.82 14.19
CA SER A 116 3.11 14.20 13.89
C SER A 116 3.97 12.98 13.57
N LEU A 117 3.88 11.92 14.38
CA LEU A 117 4.60 10.66 14.17
C LEU A 117 4.18 9.97 12.86
N ILE A 118 2.89 9.96 12.53
CA ILE A 118 2.39 9.42 11.25
C ILE A 118 3.01 10.18 10.07
N ASN A 119 3.01 11.52 10.12
CA ASN A 119 3.63 12.33 9.07
C ASN A 119 5.13 12.04 8.94
N LEU A 120 5.83 11.90 10.07
CA LEU A 120 7.27 11.64 10.10
C LEU A 120 7.63 10.22 9.65
N SER A 121 6.80 9.23 9.96
CA SER A 121 7.00 7.81 9.61
C SER A 121 6.97 7.50 8.11
N VAL A 122 6.63 8.49 7.27
CA VAL A 122 6.79 8.35 5.82
C VAL A 122 8.27 8.36 5.43
N ALA A 123 9.14 8.99 6.24
CA ALA A 123 10.57 9.06 5.99
C ALA A 123 11.32 7.92 6.70
N VAL A 124 12.01 7.10 5.90
CA VAL A 124 12.80 5.94 6.37
C VAL A 124 13.83 6.30 7.44
N ALA A 125 14.38 7.52 7.39
CA ALA A 125 15.33 8.03 8.38
C ALA A 125 14.77 8.03 9.83
N THR A 126 13.45 8.02 10.00
CA THR A 126 12.80 8.01 11.32
C THR A 126 12.56 6.59 11.85
N HIS A 127 12.64 5.58 10.99
CA HIS A 127 12.18 4.23 11.33
C HIS A 127 12.99 3.60 12.46
N GLU A 128 14.30 3.84 12.53
CA GLU A 128 15.15 3.29 13.59
C GLU A 128 14.69 3.74 14.99
N VAL A 129 14.33 5.01 15.14
CA VAL A 129 13.85 5.55 16.41
C VAL A 129 12.45 5.02 16.72
N LEU A 130 11.56 5.06 15.72
CA LEU A 130 10.16 4.62 15.88
C LEU A 130 10.05 3.11 16.17
N ALA A 131 10.96 2.31 15.61
CA ALA A 131 10.96 0.86 15.78
C ALA A 131 11.24 0.43 17.23
N LYS A 132 11.92 1.25 18.03
CA LYS A 132 12.19 0.97 19.45
C LYS A 132 10.91 0.86 20.28
N GLU A 133 9.83 1.52 19.86
CA GLU A 133 8.56 1.56 20.57
C GLU A 133 7.51 0.58 20.00
N LEU A 134 7.90 -0.32 19.09
CA LEU A 134 6.99 -1.30 18.49
C LEU A 134 6.19 -2.10 19.51
N PRO A 135 6.77 -2.64 20.61
CA PRO A 135 5.99 -3.38 21.61
C PRO A 135 4.87 -2.54 22.23
N VAL A 136 5.17 -1.29 22.60
CA VAL A 136 4.18 -0.37 23.20
C VAL A 136 3.09 0.00 22.19
N LEU A 137 3.48 0.25 20.94
CA LEU A 137 2.53 0.52 19.86
C LEU A 137 1.62 -0.69 19.61
N LEU A 138 2.16 -1.90 19.51
CA LEU A 138 1.38 -3.11 19.27
C LEU A 138 0.42 -3.42 20.42
N HIS A 139 0.87 -3.27 21.67
CA HIS A 139 -0.01 -3.41 22.83
C HIS A 139 -1.22 -2.47 22.76
N ARG A 140 -0.99 -1.20 22.38
CA ARG A 140 -2.04 -0.19 22.22
C ARG A 140 -2.94 -0.42 21.00
N LEU A 141 -2.39 -0.94 19.91
CA LEU A 141 -3.18 -1.33 18.74
C LEU A 141 -4.20 -2.42 19.09
N LEU A 142 -3.75 -3.41 19.87
CA LEU A 142 -4.52 -4.61 20.18
C LEU A 142 -5.43 -4.43 21.40
N ASP A 143 -5.32 -3.34 22.15
CA ASP A 143 -6.27 -2.98 23.22
C ASP A 143 -7.64 -2.57 22.62
N PRO A 144 -8.73 -3.33 22.88
CA PRO A 144 -10.09 -3.04 22.41
C PRO A 144 -10.67 -1.70 22.90
N GLY A 145 -10.09 -1.11 23.94
CA GLY A 145 -10.54 0.14 24.56
C GLY A 145 -9.71 1.37 24.20
N TYR A 146 -8.59 1.19 23.48
CA TYR A 146 -7.65 2.28 23.23
C TYR A 146 -8.19 3.25 22.18
N ALA A 147 -8.21 4.53 22.52
CA ALA A 147 -8.87 5.56 21.71
C ALA A 147 -8.12 5.96 20.44
N PHE A 148 -6.81 5.66 20.36
CA PHE A 148 -5.95 6.05 19.25
C PHE A 148 -5.44 4.85 18.44
N ALA A 149 -6.14 3.71 18.50
CA ALA A 149 -5.71 2.50 17.81
C ALA A 149 -5.66 2.68 16.28
N ASP A 150 -6.53 3.52 15.69
CA ASP A 150 -6.46 3.87 14.26
C ASP A 150 -5.14 4.59 13.89
N GLN A 151 -4.69 5.51 14.74
CA GLN A 151 -3.44 6.24 14.53
C GLN A 151 -2.23 5.31 14.66
N VAL A 152 -2.23 4.46 15.68
CA VAL A 152 -1.19 3.43 15.85
C VAL A 152 -1.17 2.51 14.62
N CYS A 153 -2.34 2.07 14.16
CA CYS A 153 -2.47 1.21 12.99
C CYS A 153 -1.90 1.87 11.73
N THR A 154 -2.17 3.16 11.54
CA THR A 154 -1.65 3.95 10.41
C THR A 154 -0.13 4.10 10.49
N LEU A 155 0.40 4.37 11.69
CA LEU A 155 1.83 4.47 11.94
C LEU A 155 2.55 3.15 11.60
N LEU A 156 2.05 2.01 12.10
CA LEU A 156 2.63 0.70 11.80
C LEU A 156 2.51 0.33 10.31
N SER A 157 1.41 0.74 9.65
CA SER A 157 1.28 0.58 8.20
C SER A 157 2.33 1.37 7.42
N ASN A 158 2.75 2.55 7.90
CA ASN A 158 3.85 3.29 7.27
C ASN A 158 5.20 2.62 7.52
N LEU A 159 5.49 2.25 8.77
CA LEU A 159 6.73 1.57 9.15
C LEU A 159 6.94 0.24 8.41
N SER A 160 5.86 -0.47 8.07
CA SER A 160 5.93 -1.76 7.37
C SER A 160 6.13 -1.65 5.85
N ARG A 161 6.21 -0.46 5.25
CA ARG A 161 6.36 -0.33 3.78
C ARG A 161 7.74 -0.73 3.27
N GLU A 162 8.77 -0.45 4.05
CA GLU A 162 10.16 -0.77 3.72
C GLU A 162 10.55 -2.13 4.29
N GLU A 163 11.19 -2.97 3.48
CA GLU A 163 11.46 -4.37 3.83
C GLU A 163 12.20 -4.52 5.17
N GLY A 164 13.23 -3.70 5.41
CA GLY A 164 14.03 -3.77 6.64
C GLY A 164 13.22 -3.48 7.91
N THR A 165 12.34 -2.48 7.87
CA THR A 165 11.46 -2.14 9.01
C THR A 165 10.25 -3.07 9.07
N CYS A 166 9.75 -3.55 7.93
CA CYS A 166 8.71 -4.56 7.85
C CYS A 166 9.08 -5.83 8.61
N ARG A 167 10.33 -6.31 8.46
CA ARG A 167 10.85 -7.45 9.24
C ARG A 167 10.85 -7.18 10.75
N GLN A 168 11.21 -5.97 11.18
CA GLN A 168 11.16 -5.59 12.59
C GLN A 168 9.72 -5.54 13.13
N VAL A 169 8.78 -4.97 12.35
CA VAL A 169 7.35 -4.98 12.69
C VAL A 169 6.83 -6.40 12.81
N PHE A 170 7.17 -7.27 11.85
CA PHE A 170 6.78 -8.68 11.88
C PHE A 170 7.33 -9.41 13.12
N GLN A 171 8.62 -9.21 13.45
CA GLN A 171 9.24 -9.80 14.64
C GLN A 171 8.53 -9.32 15.92
N ALA A 172 8.31 -8.01 16.06
CA ALA A 172 7.61 -7.46 17.21
C ALA A 172 6.16 -7.99 17.30
N VAL A 173 5.45 -8.11 16.18
CA VAL A 173 4.11 -8.73 16.15
C VAL A 173 4.18 -10.16 16.68
N GLN A 174 5.17 -10.96 16.26
CA GLN A 174 5.30 -12.35 16.65
C GLN A 174 5.66 -12.54 18.14
N GLU A 175 6.35 -11.57 18.74
CA GLU A 175 6.67 -11.55 20.17
C GLU A 175 5.47 -11.15 21.05
N GLU A 176 4.48 -10.46 20.47
CA GLU A 176 3.27 -10.01 21.16
C GLU A 176 2.17 -11.08 21.16
N GLY A 177 1.83 -11.59 22.35
CA GLY A 177 0.65 -12.44 22.57
C GLY A 177 0.57 -13.66 21.65
N LEU A 178 -0.44 -13.68 20.76
CA LEU A 178 -0.68 -14.77 19.80
C LEU A 178 -0.03 -14.53 18.42
N GLY A 179 0.88 -13.56 18.32
CA GLY A 179 1.55 -13.22 17.09
C GLY A 179 0.61 -12.59 16.06
N LEU A 180 0.90 -12.86 14.78
CA LEU A 180 0.08 -12.41 13.65
C LEU A 180 -1.38 -12.87 13.73
N ALA A 181 -1.68 -13.95 14.44
CA ALA A 181 -3.06 -14.42 14.64
C ALA A 181 -3.95 -13.35 15.28
N TRP A 182 -3.41 -12.59 16.25
CA TRP A 182 -4.17 -11.58 16.96
C TRP A 182 -4.45 -10.35 16.09
N VAL A 183 -3.48 -9.96 15.25
CA VAL A 183 -3.67 -8.90 14.26
C VAL A 183 -4.77 -9.27 13.27
N VAL A 184 -4.80 -10.53 12.81
CA VAL A 184 -5.87 -11.02 11.92
C VAL A 184 -7.20 -11.12 12.66
N GLU A 185 -7.22 -11.51 13.93
CA GLU A 185 -8.45 -11.52 14.73
C GLU A 185 -9.04 -10.12 14.92
N ALA A 186 -8.21 -9.14 15.28
CA ALA A 186 -8.62 -7.73 15.39
C ALA A 186 -9.13 -7.20 14.05
N PHE A 187 -8.51 -7.62 12.93
CA PHE A 187 -9.01 -7.30 11.60
C PHE A 187 -10.37 -7.97 11.32
N CYS A 188 -10.51 -9.28 11.51
CA CYS A 188 -11.72 -10.01 11.15
C CYS A 188 -12.89 -9.84 12.13
N THR A 189 -12.73 -9.06 13.21
CA THR A 189 -13.77 -8.83 14.21
C THR A 189 -14.34 -7.43 14.07
N GLU A 190 -15.54 -7.32 13.49
CA GLU A 190 -16.24 -6.02 13.44
C GLU A 190 -16.51 -5.48 14.84
N GLY A 191 -16.19 -4.20 15.05
CA GLY A 191 -16.33 -3.58 16.37
C GLY A 191 -15.33 -4.10 17.42
N TYR A 192 -14.24 -4.76 17.01
CA TYR A 192 -13.15 -5.18 17.91
C TYR A 192 -12.76 -4.09 18.90
N ASN A 193 -12.54 -2.87 18.40
CA ASN A 193 -12.34 -1.68 19.20
C ASN A 193 -13.54 -0.74 19.05
N LYS A 194 -14.15 -0.32 20.17
CA LYS A 194 -15.35 0.53 20.16
C LYS A 194 -15.08 2.00 19.80
N LYS A 195 -13.81 2.39 19.72
CA LYS A 195 -13.33 3.76 19.48
C LYS A 195 -12.49 3.89 18.21
N ALA A 196 -12.22 2.79 17.51
CA ALA A 196 -11.38 2.75 16.32
C ALA A 196 -11.91 1.75 15.29
N ALA A 197 -11.78 2.08 14.00
CA ALA A 197 -12.28 1.25 12.91
C ALA A 197 -11.27 0.20 12.41
N LEU A 198 -9.98 0.43 12.68
CA LEU A 198 -8.84 -0.43 12.35
C LEU A 198 -8.74 -0.76 10.85
N HIS A 199 -9.16 0.16 9.98
CA HIS A 199 -9.10 -0.06 8.52
C HIS A 199 -7.67 -0.23 8.00
N TYR A 200 -6.70 0.45 8.61
CA TYR A 200 -5.29 0.38 8.20
C TYR A 200 -4.60 -0.95 8.54
N LEU A 201 -5.29 -1.87 9.24
CA LEU A 201 -4.80 -3.23 9.44
C LEU A 201 -4.74 -3.97 8.09
N GLY A 202 -5.59 -3.60 7.12
CA GLY A 202 -5.52 -4.14 5.76
C GLY A 202 -4.18 -3.82 5.08
N PRO A 203 -3.82 -2.55 4.89
CA PRO A 203 -2.49 -2.14 4.41
C PRO A 203 -1.32 -2.72 5.21
N LEU A 204 -1.43 -2.82 6.55
CA LEU A 204 -0.40 -3.48 7.36
C LEU A 204 -0.22 -4.96 6.99
N LEU A 205 -1.31 -5.74 6.88
CA LEU A 205 -1.26 -7.13 6.44
C LEU A 205 -0.71 -7.28 5.01
N SER A 206 -1.12 -6.37 4.11
CA SER A 206 -0.59 -6.31 2.73
C SER A 206 0.93 -6.09 2.73
N ASN A 207 1.42 -5.19 3.59
CA ASN A 207 2.84 -4.94 3.71
C ASN A 207 3.61 -6.12 4.30
N LEU A 208 3.11 -6.72 5.37
CA LEU A 208 3.74 -7.86 6.02
C LEU A 208 3.85 -9.07 5.08
N THR A 209 2.87 -9.26 4.19
CA THR A 209 2.85 -10.38 3.22
C THR A 209 3.81 -10.22 2.05
N GLN A 210 4.52 -9.10 1.96
CA GLN A 210 5.73 -9.01 1.13
C GLN A 210 6.81 -10.01 1.63
N LEU A 211 6.82 -10.31 2.94
CA LEU A 211 7.71 -11.29 3.55
C LEU A 211 7.18 -12.74 3.31
N PRO A 212 8.03 -13.68 2.84
CA PRO A 212 7.64 -15.08 2.67
C PRO A 212 7.07 -15.74 3.93
N GLU A 213 7.67 -15.46 5.08
CA GLU A 213 7.30 -16.07 6.37
C GLU A 213 5.87 -15.68 6.79
N THR A 214 5.45 -14.45 6.47
CA THR A 214 4.07 -14.00 6.67
C THR A 214 3.11 -14.74 5.75
N ARG A 215 3.47 -14.95 4.47
CA ARG A 215 2.62 -15.70 3.53
C ARG A 215 2.46 -17.15 3.95
N GLU A 216 3.53 -17.78 4.41
CA GLU A 216 3.49 -19.15 4.95
C GLU A 216 2.53 -19.26 6.14
N PHE A 217 2.52 -18.27 7.03
CA PHE A 217 1.56 -18.23 8.13
C PHE A 217 0.11 -18.13 7.63
N LEU A 218 -0.18 -17.26 6.67
CA LEU A 218 -1.56 -17.08 6.16
C LEU A 218 -2.05 -18.27 5.33
N LEU A 219 -1.13 -18.96 4.65
CA LEU A 219 -1.40 -20.12 3.79
C LEU A 219 -1.25 -21.47 4.53
N ASP A 220 -1.09 -21.44 5.85
CA ASP A 220 -1.14 -22.63 6.68
C ASP A 220 -2.57 -23.20 6.68
N ARG A 221 -2.73 -24.34 5.99
CA ARG A 221 -4.02 -25.03 5.82
C ARG A 221 -4.69 -25.39 7.15
N SER A 222 -3.92 -25.59 8.21
CA SER A 222 -4.46 -25.96 9.53
C SER A 222 -5.12 -24.79 10.25
N ARG A 223 -4.82 -23.54 9.85
CA ARG A 223 -5.29 -22.32 10.53
C ARG A 223 -6.44 -21.63 9.81
N CYS A 224 -6.67 -21.96 8.54
CA CYS A 224 -7.72 -21.39 7.69
C CYS A 224 -7.75 -19.84 7.69
N VAL A 225 -6.57 -19.20 7.77
CA VAL A 225 -6.49 -17.74 7.93
C VAL A 225 -6.88 -17.02 6.64
N VAL A 226 -6.39 -17.48 5.49
CA VAL A 226 -6.70 -16.87 4.19
C VAL A 226 -8.22 -16.84 3.92
N GLN A 227 -8.96 -17.89 4.29
CA GLN A 227 -10.42 -17.94 4.14
C GLN A 227 -11.14 -16.87 4.95
N ARG A 228 -10.65 -16.54 6.14
CA ARG A 228 -11.22 -15.48 6.99
C ARG A 228 -11.09 -14.09 6.38
N LEU A 229 -10.18 -13.90 5.43
CA LEU A 229 -9.98 -12.63 4.74
C LEU A 229 -10.92 -12.44 3.55
N LEU A 230 -11.42 -13.53 2.94
CA LEU A 230 -12.20 -13.49 1.70
C LEU A 230 -13.44 -12.59 1.75
N PRO A 231 -14.27 -12.57 2.82
CA PRO A 231 -15.43 -11.69 2.88
C PRO A 231 -15.08 -10.19 2.77
N TYR A 232 -13.84 -9.82 3.08
CA TYR A 232 -13.39 -8.44 3.09
C TYR A 232 -12.92 -7.93 1.71
N THR A 233 -12.91 -8.76 0.66
CA THR A 233 -12.67 -8.29 -0.72
C THR A 233 -13.77 -7.35 -1.21
N GLN A 234 -14.97 -7.42 -0.61
CA GLN A 234 -16.13 -6.60 -0.94
C GLN A 234 -16.62 -5.74 0.23
N TYR A 235 -15.77 -5.50 1.24
CA TYR A 235 -16.13 -4.70 2.41
C TYR A 235 -16.54 -3.25 2.05
N GLU A 236 -17.84 -2.97 2.03
CA GLU A 236 -18.37 -1.71 1.48
C GLU A 236 -17.92 -0.47 2.24
N ALA A 237 -17.85 -0.55 3.58
CA ALA A 237 -17.60 0.60 4.44
C ALA A 237 -16.17 1.18 4.31
N SER A 238 -15.22 0.47 3.69
CA SER A 238 -13.84 0.97 3.56
C SER A 238 -13.08 0.38 2.37
N ALA A 239 -12.75 1.24 1.40
CA ALA A 239 -11.85 0.89 0.30
C ALA A 239 -10.43 0.55 0.78
N ILE A 240 -9.96 1.17 1.88
CA ILE A 240 -8.67 0.88 2.50
C ILE A 240 -8.61 -0.58 2.96
N ARG A 241 -9.71 -1.06 3.57
CA ARG A 241 -9.83 -2.43 4.04
C ARG A 241 -9.87 -3.43 2.87
N ARG A 242 -10.69 -3.15 1.84
CA ARG A 242 -10.75 -3.97 0.62
C ARG A 242 -9.41 -4.05 -0.08
N GLY A 243 -8.79 -2.91 -0.37
CA GLY A 243 -7.50 -2.82 -1.04
C GLY A 243 -6.39 -3.52 -0.26
N GLY A 244 -6.38 -3.40 1.07
CA GLY A 244 -5.43 -4.11 1.93
C GLY A 244 -5.58 -5.64 1.88
N VAL A 245 -6.81 -6.14 1.89
CA VAL A 245 -7.07 -7.59 1.75
C VAL A 245 -6.72 -8.10 0.37
N ILE A 246 -7.10 -7.36 -0.67
CA ILE A 246 -6.78 -7.72 -2.05
C ILE A 246 -5.26 -7.73 -2.27
N GLY A 247 -4.53 -6.75 -1.75
CA GLY A 247 -3.07 -6.75 -1.75
C GLY A 247 -2.47 -7.93 -1.00
N THR A 248 -3.03 -8.27 0.16
CA THR A 248 -2.66 -9.47 0.94
C THR A 248 -2.84 -10.76 0.14
N LEU A 249 -4.00 -10.95 -0.49
CA LEU A 249 -4.31 -12.12 -1.30
C LEU A 249 -3.42 -12.20 -2.55
N ARG A 250 -3.24 -11.07 -3.25
CA ARG A 250 -2.31 -10.95 -4.38
C ARG A 250 -0.90 -11.38 -4.00
N ASN A 251 -0.40 -10.93 -2.86
CA ASN A 251 0.92 -11.33 -2.38
C ASN A 251 0.98 -12.84 -2.09
N CYS A 252 -0.07 -13.41 -1.50
CA CYS A 252 -0.18 -14.86 -1.29
C CYS A 252 -0.15 -15.65 -2.61
N CYS A 253 -0.67 -15.10 -3.71
CA CYS A 253 -0.61 -15.73 -5.03
C CYS A 253 0.82 -15.85 -5.62
N PHE A 254 1.87 -15.28 -5.00
CA PHE A 254 3.25 -15.59 -5.38
C PHE A 254 3.68 -17.01 -5.00
N GLU A 255 3.02 -17.62 -4.01
CA GLU A 255 3.33 -18.97 -3.55
C GLU A 255 2.63 -20.02 -4.43
N TYR A 256 3.17 -20.24 -5.64
CA TYR A 256 2.57 -21.10 -6.67
C TYR A 256 2.30 -22.54 -6.21
N LYS A 257 3.06 -23.05 -5.23
CA LYS A 257 2.83 -24.35 -4.58
C LYS A 257 1.43 -24.49 -3.96
N TYR A 258 0.73 -23.37 -3.71
CA TYR A 258 -0.62 -23.36 -3.17
C TYR A 258 -1.71 -23.06 -4.21
N HIS A 259 -1.40 -22.79 -5.49
CA HIS A 259 -2.41 -22.36 -6.47
C HIS A 259 -3.57 -23.33 -6.63
N GLU A 260 -3.29 -24.63 -6.73
CA GLU A 260 -4.35 -25.65 -6.81
C GLU A 260 -5.25 -25.66 -5.57
N TRP A 261 -4.68 -25.45 -4.38
CA TRP A 261 -5.45 -25.37 -3.14
C TRP A 261 -6.26 -24.08 -3.03
N LEU A 262 -5.66 -22.93 -3.40
CA LEU A 262 -6.32 -21.62 -3.42
C LEU A 262 -7.49 -21.60 -4.41
N LEU A 263 -7.35 -22.25 -5.57
CA LEU A 263 -8.40 -22.34 -6.59
C LEU A 263 -9.41 -23.47 -6.34
N GLY A 264 -9.04 -24.45 -5.52
CA GLY A 264 -9.85 -25.62 -5.16
C GLY A 264 -10.93 -25.31 -4.14
N ALA A 265 -11.81 -26.28 -3.89
CA ALA A 265 -13.03 -26.11 -3.09
C ALA A 265 -12.82 -25.73 -1.61
N GLU A 266 -11.62 -25.94 -1.06
CA GLU A 266 -11.31 -25.60 0.35
C GLU A 266 -11.16 -24.09 0.60
N VAL A 267 -10.73 -23.33 -0.41
CA VAL A 267 -10.54 -21.88 -0.34
C VAL A 267 -11.48 -21.17 -1.30
N ASP A 268 -11.61 -21.71 -2.51
CA ASP A 268 -12.37 -21.16 -3.63
C ASP A 268 -12.11 -19.66 -3.79
N LEU A 269 -10.85 -19.28 -3.98
CA LEU A 269 -10.41 -17.88 -4.02
C LEU A 269 -10.94 -17.13 -5.24
N LEU A 270 -11.08 -17.81 -6.38
CA LEU A 270 -11.34 -17.16 -7.67
C LEU A 270 -12.65 -16.33 -7.69
N PRO A 271 -13.80 -16.82 -7.20
CA PRO A 271 -15.02 -16.02 -7.12
C PRO A 271 -14.85 -14.70 -6.34
N PHE A 272 -14.12 -14.72 -5.22
CA PHE A 272 -13.87 -13.52 -4.41
C PHE A 272 -12.98 -12.48 -5.13
N LEU A 273 -12.18 -12.91 -6.12
CA LEU A 273 -11.39 -12.02 -6.97
C LEU A 273 -12.19 -11.51 -8.18
N LEU A 274 -13.09 -12.32 -8.75
CA LEU A 274 -13.85 -11.97 -9.95
C LEU A 274 -15.12 -11.19 -9.64
N LEU A 275 -15.80 -11.45 -8.53
CA LEU A 275 -17.07 -10.81 -8.21
C LEU A 275 -16.96 -9.27 -8.09
N PRO A 276 -15.88 -8.68 -7.52
CA PRO A 276 -15.71 -7.23 -7.55
C PRO A 276 -15.46 -6.67 -8.97
N LEU A 277 -15.01 -7.51 -9.92
CA LEU A 277 -14.77 -7.13 -11.31
C LEU A 277 -16.01 -7.30 -12.22
N ALA A 278 -17.01 -8.06 -11.76
CA ALA A 278 -18.23 -8.34 -12.49
C ALA A 278 -19.26 -7.20 -12.38
N GLY A 279 -19.97 -6.94 -13.47
CA GLY A 279 -21.12 -6.03 -13.52
C GLY A 279 -22.45 -6.78 -13.64
N PRO A 280 -23.52 -6.09 -14.06
CA PRO A 280 -24.86 -6.66 -14.17
C PRO A 280 -25.10 -7.35 -15.52
N GLU A 281 -24.04 -7.79 -16.22
CA GLU A 281 -24.17 -8.36 -17.56
C GLU A 281 -24.89 -9.71 -17.55
N GLU A 282 -25.75 -9.92 -18.54
CA GLU A 282 -26.43 -11.19 -18.78
C GLU A 282 -25.65 -12.04 -19.80
N PHE A 283 -25.35 -13.28 -19.44
CA PHE A 283 -24.70 -14.26 -20.30
C PHE A 283 -25.71 -15.32 -20.78
N PRO A 284 -25.51 -15.91 -21.97
CA PRO A 284 -26.25 -17.09 -22.40
C PRO A 284 -26.13 -18.24 -21.37
N GLU A 285 -27.15 -19.10 -21.30
CA GLU A 285 -27.22 -20.19 -20.30
C GLU A 285 -25.97 -21.08 -20.29
N ALA A 286 -25.47 -21.48 -21.46
CA ALA A 286 -24.25 -22.29 -21.58
C ALA A 286 -22.96 -21.58 -21.10
N GLU A 287 -22.94 -20.25 -21.11
CA GLU A 287 -21.84 -19.45 -20.54
C GLU A 287 -22.01 -19.27 -19.03
N MET A 288 -23.25 -19.05 -18.57
CA MET A 288 -23.58 -18.97 -17.13
C MET A 288 -23.20 -20.25 -16.38
N GLU A 289 -23.46 -21.42 -16.95
CA GLU A 289 -23.11 -22.72 -16.33
C GLU A 289 -21.61 -22.89 -16.05
N ARG A 290 -20.75 -22.12 -16.72
CA ARG A 290 -19.28 -22.16 -16.52
C ARG A 290 -18.81 -21.23 -15.41
N LEU A 291 -19.59 -20.20 -15.08
CA LEU A 291 -19.22 -19.25 -14.03
C LEU A 291 -19.37 -19.90 -12.66
N PRO A 292 -18.55 -19.52 -11.67
CA PRO A 292 -18.81 -19.89 -10.28
C PRO A 292 -20.18 -19.40 -9.84
N VAL A 293 -20.80 -20.12 -8.90
CA VAL A 293 -22.19 -19.87 -8.44
C VAL A 293 -22.39 -18.42 -8.02
N ASP A 294 -21.44 -17.82 -7.32
CA ASP A 294 -21.53 -16.42 -6.83
C ASP A 294 -21.51 -15.36 -7.95
N LEU A 295 -21.13 -15.74 -9.16
CA LEU A 295 -21.08 -14.88 -10.34
C LEU A 295 -22.26 -15.10 -11.30
N GLN A 296 -23.12 -16.08 -11.03
CA GLN A 296 -24.28 -16.35 -11.86
C GLN A 296 -25.45 -15.44 -11.48
N TYR A 297 -26.18 -14.97 -12.49
CA TYR A 297 -27.42 -14.20 -12.34
C TYR A 297 -27.31 -13.02 -11.36
N LEU A 298 -26.26 -12.21 -11.54
CA LEU A 298 -26.03 -11.01 -10.74
C LEU A 298 -27.20 -10.02 -10.90
N PRO A 299 -27.56 -9.27 -9.84
CA PRO A 299 -28.68 -8.33 -9.91
C PRO A 299 -28.34 -7.12 -10.79
N GLN A 300 -29.36 -6.44 -11.32
CA GLN A 300 -29.18 -5.30 -12.23
C GLN A 300 -28.47 -4.09 -11.57
N ASP A 301 -28.52 -3.98 -10.25
CA ASP A 301 -27.83 -2.94 -9.49
C ASP A 301 -26.38 -3.31 -9.14
N LYS A 302 -25.90 -4.51 -9.51
CA LYS A 302 -24.52 -4.95 -9.27
C LYS A 302 -23.53 -3.96 -9.88
N GLN A 303 -22.70 -3.39 -9.01
CA GLN A 303 -21.61 -2.49 -9.40
C GLN A 303 -20.26 -3.19 -9.33
N ARG A 304 -19.38 -2.82 -10.25
CA ARG A 304 -17.95 -3.14 -10.18
C ARG A 304 -17.27 -2.34 -9.07
N GLU A 305 -16.10 -2.79 -8.65
CA GLU A 305 -15.21 -2.01 -7.78
C GLU A 305 -14.92 -0.66 -8.44
N LYS A 306 -15.08 0.41 -7.66
CA LYS A 306 -14.97 1.79 -8.14
C LYS A 306 -13.52 2.23 -8.22
N ASP A 307 -12.70 1.74 -7.30
CA ASP A 307 -11.29 2.10 -7.21
C ASP A 307 -10.48 1.36 -8.31
N PRO A 308 -9.85 2.08 -9.25
CA PRO A 308 -9.08 1.45 -10.31
C PRO A 308 -7.81 0.75 -9.83
N ASP A 309 -7.18 1.23 -8.76
CA ASP A 309 -6.00 0.56 -8.19
C ASP A 309 -6.40 -0.80 -7.61
N ILE A 310 -7.58 -0.89 -7.00
CA ILE A 310 -8.13 -2.16 -6.51
C ILE A 310 -8.49 -3.09 -7.67
N ARG A 311 -9.16 -2.60 -8.72
CA ARG A 311 -9.45 -3.40 -9.94
C ARG A 311 -8.18 -3.98 -10.55
N LYS A 312 -7.13 -3.15 -10.68
CA LYS A 312 -5.82 -3.59 -11.19
C LYS A 312 -5.21 -4.68 -10.30
N MET A 313 -5.22 -4.50 -8.98
CA MET A 313 -4.68 -5.51 -8.05
C MET A 313 -5.44 -6.85 -8.13
N LEU A 314 -6.76 -6.83 -8.33
CA LEU A 314 -7.56 -8.03 -8.54
C LEU A 314 -7.15 -8.77 -9.83
N LEU A 315 -7.00 -8.05 -10.95
CA LEU A 315 -6.53 -8.62 -12.21
C LEU A 315 -5.12 -9.20 -12.07
N GLU A 316 -4.24 -8.52 -11.34
CA GLU A 316 -2.88 -9.02 -11.06
C GLU A 316 -2.90 -10.29 -10.18
N ALA A 317 -3.79 -10.38 -9.20
CA ALA A 317 -3.96 -11.57 -8.39
C ALA A 317 -4.44 -12.77 -9.23
N VAL A 318 -5.43 -12.56 -10.11
CA VAL A 318 -5.89 -13.59 -11.05
C VAL A 318 -4.79 -13.98 -12.03
N MET A 319 -4.06 -13.00 -12.56
CA MET A 319 -2.90 -13.23 -13.43
C MET A 319 -1.83 -14.09 -12.75
N LEU A 320 -1.51 -13.85 -11.48
CA LEU A 320 -0.57 -14.69 -10.72
C LEU A 320 -1.05 -16.14 -10.59
N LEU A 321 -2.36 -16.36 -10.39
CA LEU A 321 -2.95 -17.70 -10.34
C LEU A 321 -2.87 -18.45 -11.69
N THR A 322 -2.59 -17.75 -12.79
CA THR A 322 -2.34 -18.35 -14.11
C THR A 322 -0.85 -18.67 -14.38
N ALA A 323 0.03 -18.54 -13.38
CA ALA A 323 1.44 -18.85 -13.53
C ALA A 323 1.71 -20.34 -13.79
N THR A 324 0.94 -21.22 -13.16
CA THR A 324 1.05 -22.68 -13.31
C THR A 324 0.09 -23.19 -14.36
N LYS A 325 0.42 -24.30 -15.02
CA LYS A 325 -0.46 -24.99 -15.97
C LYS A 325 -1.82 -25.34 -15.36
N ALA A 326 -1.82 -25.96 -14.18
CA ALA A 326 -3.05 -26.30 -13.46
C ALA A 326 -3.86 -25.03 -13.14
N GLY A 327 -3.19 -23.97 -12.69
CA GLY A 327 -3.81 -22.67 -12.44
C GLY A 327 -4.46 -22.07 -13.69
N ARG A 328 -3.75 -22.06 -14.84
CA ARG A 328 -4.31 -21.62 -16.14
C ARG A 328 -5.57 -22.38 -16.49
N GLN A 329 -5.53 -23.70 -16.40
CA GLN A 329 -6.67 -24.56 -16.75
C GLN A 329 -7.88 -24.25 -15.86
N LEU A 330 -7.70 -24.24 -14.54
CA LEU A 330 -8.77 -23.96 -13.57
C LEU A 330 -9.37 -22.56 -13.76
N VAL A 331 -8.53 -21.54 -13.97
CA VAL A 331 -9.01 -20.16 -14.19
C VAL A 331 -9.76 -20.04 -15.52
N LYS A 332 -9.30 -20.71 -16.59
CA LYS A 332 -10.00 -20.74 -17.89
C LYS A 332 -11.34 -21.47 -17.80
N GLU A 333 -11.38 -22.63 -17.13
CA GLU A 333 -12.56 -23.48 -17.00
C GLU A 333 -13.69 -22.80 -16.21
N LYS A 334 -13.37 -22.00 -15.20
CA LYS A 334 -14.33 -21.22 -14.39
C LYS A 334 -14.84 -19.94 -15.07
N GLY A 335 -14.81 -19.85 -16.39
CA GLY A 335 -15.43 -18.76 -17.15
C GLY A 335 -14.79 -17.37 -16.96
N THR A 336 -13.58 -17.27 -16.40
CA THR A 336 -12.90 -16.00 -16.11
C THR A 336 -12.83 -15.04 -17.31
N TYR A 337 -12.65 -15.59 -18.52
CA TYR A 337 -12.61 -14.80 -19.75
C TYR A 337 -13.86 -13.94 -19.94
N LEU A 338 -15.04 -14.46 -19.58
CA LEU A 338 -16.32 -13.73 -19.73
C LEU A 338 -16.32 -12.47 -18.87
N VAL A 339 -15.94 -12.60 -17.60
CA VAL A 339 -15.88 -11.48 -16.65
C VAL A 339 -14.88 -10.42 -17.11
N VAL A 340 -13.68 -10.85 -17.52
CA VAL A 340 -12.60 -9.93 -17.91
C VAL A 340 -12.90 -9.25 -19.26
N ARG A 341 -13.58 -9.93 -20.19
CA ARG A 341 -14.03 -9.36 -21.46
C ARG A 341 -15.02 -8.21 -21.25
N GLU A 342 -16.04 -8.42 -20.42
CA GLU A 342 -17.01 -7.36 -20.12
C GLU A 342 -16.38 -6.23 -19.31
N LEU A 343 -15.48 -6.55 -18.37
CA LEU A 343 -14.69 -5.54 -17.66
C LEU A 343 -13.86 -4.68 -18.64
N HIS A 344 -13.13 -5.29 -19.59
CA HIS A 344 -12.30 -4.55 -20.56
C HIS A 344 -13.12 -3.57 -21.40
N GLN A 345 -14.33 -3.96 -21.82
CA GLN A 345 -15.22 -3.09 -22.58
C GLN A 345 -15.76 -1.92 -21.75
N TRP A 346 -16.02 -2.14 -20.46
CA TRP A 346 -16.54 -1.13 -19.54
C TRP A 346 -15.45 -0.21 -18.97
N GLU A 347 -14.22 -0.72 -18.84
CA GLU A 347 -13.11 -0.04 -18.18
C GLU A 347 -12.68 1.23 -18.94
N THR A 348 -12.36 2.29 -18.20
CA THR A 348 -11.90 3.57 -18.76
C THR A 348 -10.45 3.88 -18.40
N GLU A 349 -9.92 3.28 -17.35
CA GLU A 349 -8.55 3.53 -16.91
C GLU A 349 -7.55 2.74 -17.75
N PRO A 350 -6.60 3.41 -18.47
CA PRO A 350 -5.70 2.75 -19.41
C PRO A 350 -4.86 1.64 -18.77
N ASP A 351 -4.39 1.87 -17.55
CA ASP A 351 -3.58 0.93 -16.77
C ASP A 351 -4.36 -0.35 -16.42
N VAL A 352 -5.67 -0.25 -16.21
CA VAL A 352 -6.53 -1.40 -15.91
C VAL A 352 -6.92 -2.11 -17.19
N GLN A 353 -7.22 -1.39 -18.28
CA GLN A 353 -7.44 -1.98 -19.60
C GLN A 353 -6.24 -2.83 -20.05
N ALA A 354 -5.02 -2.30 -19.90
CA ALA A 354 -3.80 -3.04 -20.22
C ALA A 354 -3.64 -4.31 -19.36
N ALA A 355 -4.06 -4.28 -18.09
CA ALA A 355 -4.08 -5.47 -17.23
C ALA A 355 -5.11 -6.50 -17.72
N CYS A 356 -6.30 -6.06 -18.14
CA CYS A 356 -7.31 -6.92 -18.75
C CYS A 356 -6.78 -7.58 -20.03
N GLU A 357 -6.14 -6.82 -20.93
CA GLU A 357 -5.59 -7.33 -22.19
C GLU A 357 -4.54 -8.41 -21.96
N LYS A 358 -3.60 -8.17 -21.03
CA LYS A 358 -2.59 -9.16 -20.64
C LYS A 358 -3.25 -10.43 -20.13
N LEU A 359 -4.27 -10.32 -19.27
CA LEU A 359 -4.97 -11.49 -18.73
C LEU A 359 -5.75 -12.23 -19.82
N ILE A 360 -6.47 -11.51 -20.68
CA ILE A 360 -7.20 -12.09 -21.82
C ILE A 360 -6.25 -12.90 -22.71
N GLN A 361 -5.07 -12.36 -23.03
CA GLN A 361 -4.06 -13.07 -23.85
C GLN A 361 -3.70 -14.43 -23.24
N VAL A 362 -3.53 -14.52 -21.91
CA VAL A 362 -3.25 -15.78 -21.22
C VAL A 362 -4.46 -16.71 -21.26
N LEU A 363 -5.68 -16.17 -21.12
CA LEU A 363 -6.92 -16.96 -21.08
C LEU A 363 -7.28 -17.56 -22.45
N ILE A 364 -7.06 -16.84 -23.54
CA ILE A 364 -7.36 -17.31 -24.90
C ILE A 364 -6.18 -18.03 -25.57
N GLY A 365 -4.95 -17.79 -25.09
CA GLY A 365 -3.74 -18.36 -25.67
C GLY A 365 -3.63 -19.86 -25.44
N ASP A 366 -2.88 -20.52 -26.33
CA ASP A 366 -2.54 -21.92 -26.21
C ASP A 366 -1.68 -22.18 -24.97
N GLU A 367 -1.68 -23.44 -24.50
CA GLU A 367 -0.82 -23.84 -23.41
C GLU A 367 0.66 -23.72 -23.84
N PRO A 368 1.54 -23.13 -23.00
CA PRO A 368 2.96 -23.03 -23.29
C PRO A 368 3.64 -24.38 -23.57
N GLU A 369 4.81 -24.32 -24.22
CA GLU A 369 5.61 -25.50 -24.55
C GLU A 369 5.97 -26.34 -23.32
N PRO A 370 6.18 -27.67 -23.46
CA PRO A 370 6.68 -28.51 -22.36
C PRO A 370 7.96 -27.93 -21.73
N GLY A 371 8.00 -27.86 -20.39
CA GLY A 371 9.04 -27.16 -19.64
C GLY A 371 8.69 -25.72 -19.25
N MET A 372 7.54 -25.19 -19.71
CA MET A 372 6.99 -23.88 -19.32
C MET A 372 5.74 -24.02 -18.44
N GLU A 373 5.61 -25.14 -17.72
CA GLU A 373 4.43 -25.42 -16.90
C GLU A 373 4.28 -24.39 -15.76
N ASN A 374 5.39 -23.90 -15.21
CA ASN A 374 5.41 -22.86 -14.19
C ASN A 374 6.19 -21.63 -14.65
N LEU A 375 5.46 -20.60 -15.07
CA LEU A 375 6.02 -19.36 -15.62
C LEU A 375 6.82 -18.54 -14.60
N LEU A 376 6.72 -18.85 -13.29
CA LEU A 376 7.50 -18.19 -12.24
C LEU A 376 8.89 -18.83 -12.06
N GLU A 377 9.08 -20.07 -12.50
CA GLU A 377 10.37 -20.80 -12.40
C GLU A 377 11.21 -20.72 -13.69
N VAL A 378 10.59 -20.34 -14.81
CA VAL A 378 11.27 -20.23 -16.11
C VAL A 378 12.43 -19.22 -16.01
N LYS A 379 13.62 -19.65 -16.47
CA LYS A 379 14.77 -18.76 -16.66
C LYS A 379 14.52 -17.88 -17.87
N ILE A 380 14.42 -16.57 -17.66
CA ILE A 380 14.29 -15.60 -18.73
C ILE A 380 15.69 -15.38 -19.32
N PRO A 381 15.88 -15.53 -20.65
CA PRO A 381 17.15 -15.18 -21.30
C PRO A 381 17.52 -13.71 -21.04
N GLU A 382 18.81 -13.42 -20.88
CA GLU A 382 19.31 -12.08 -20.52
C GLU A 382 18.86 -10.99 -21.53
N ASP A 383 18.82 -11.32 -22.83
CA ASP A 383 18.40 -10.39 -23.88
C ASP A 383 16.90 -10.04 -23.80
N VAL A 384 16.07 -11.00 -23.39
CA VAL A 384 14.64 -10.79 -23.16
C VAL A 384 14.43 -9.97 -21.88
N GLU A 385 15.21 -10.26 -20.83
CA GLU A 385 15.17 -9.50 -19.59
C GLU A 385 15.57 -8.03 -19.80
N GLU A 386 16.64 -7.76 -20.55
CA GLU A 386 17.06 -6.40 -20.89
C GLU A 386 16.00 -5.64 -21.70
N ARG A 387 15.34 -6.30 -22.66
CA ARG A 387 14.24 -5.70 -23.44
C ARG A 387 13.03 -5.38 -22.56
N LEU A 388 12.65 -6.30 -21.67
CA LEU A 388 11.55 -6.08 -20.73
C LEU A 388 11.86 -4.90 -19.81
N GLN A 389 13.08 -4.84 -19.25
CA GLN A 389 13.51 -3.71 -18.42
C GLN A 389 13.54 -2.38 -19.19
N HIS A 390 13.89 -2.39 -20.47
CA HIS A 390 13.83 -1.19 -21.31
C HIS A 390 12.39 -0.70 -21.49
N LEU A 391 11.47 -1.61 -21.82
CA LEU A 391 10.04 -1.31 -21.98
C LEU A 391 9.43 -0.81 -20.67
N ASP A 392 9.75 -1.44 -19.53
CA ASP A 392 9.26 -1.01 -18.22
C ASP A 392 9.73 0.43 -17.89
N ARG A 393 10.99 0.78 -18.20
CA ARG A 393 11.53 2.13 -18.03
C ARG A 393 10.88 3.15 -18.97
N GLU A 394 10.50 2.73 -20.17
CA GLU A 394 9.80 3.59 -21.13
C GLU A 394 8.36 3.86 -20.70
N GLU A 395 7.64 2.83 -20.24
CA GLU A 395 6.31 2.96 -19.63
C GLU A 395 6.36 3.91 -18.42
N GLU A 396 7.34 3.75 -17.52
CA GLU A 396 7.52 4.62 -16.36
C GLU A 396 7.80 6.08 -16.73
N ARG A 397 8.59 6.32 -17.78
CA ARG A 397 8.84 7.67 -18.30
C ARG A 397 7.56 8.29 -18.88
N GLN A 398 6.75 7.51 -19.59
CA GLN A 398 5.50 7.98 -20.17
C GLN A 398 4.45 8.30 -19.09
N GLN A 399 4.32 7.44 -18.09
CA GLN A 399 3.43 7.65 -16.94
C GLN A 399 3.84 8.88 -16.12
N GLY A 400 5.14 9.03 -15.82
CA GLY A 400 5.64 10.21 -15.11
C GLY A 400 5.40 11.51 -15.90
N GLN A 401 5.54 11.49 -17.22
CA GLN A 401 5.24 12.66 -18.07
C GLN A 401 3.75 13.01 -18.09
N GLN A 402 2.86 12.03 -18.12
CA GLN A 402 1.41 12.25 -18.05
C GLN A 402 0.96 12.82 -16.68
N GLU A 403 1.52 12.32 -15.57
CA GLU A 403 1.26 12.87 -14.23
C GLU A 403 1.80 14.31 -14.07
N THR A 404 2.88 14.67 -14.77
CA THR A 404 3.41 16.05 -14.74
C THR A 404 2.60 17.00 -15.62
N GLN A 405 2.03 16.51 -16.72
CA GLN A 405 1.17 17.30 -17.62
C GLN A 405 -0.24 17.52 -17.05
N SER A 406 -0.80 16.57 -16.28
CA SER A 406 -2.09 16.75 -15.59
C SER A 406 -2.01 17.71 -14.39
N LYS A 407 -0.80 18.06 -13.93
CA LYS A 407 -0.53 19.04 -12.87
C LYS A 407 0.11 20.36 -13.38
N GLY A 408 -0.27 20.82 -14.57
CA GLY A 408 0.10 22.14 -15.12
C GLY A 408 -0.81 23.30 -14.65
N PRO A 409 -0.35 24.57 -14.69
CA PRO A 409 -0.81 25.64 -13.79
C PRO A 409 -2.14 26.26 -14.20
N GLY A 410 -3.18 26.00 -13.41
CA GLY A 410 -4.52 26.57 -13.63
C GLY A 410 -5.36 26.67 -12.35
N ALA A 411 -4.81 27.24 -11.28
CA ALA A 411 -5.58 27.60 -10.08
C ALA A 411 -4.95 28.77 -9.32
N GLN A 412 -4.64 29.85 -10.01
CA GLN A 412 -4.52 31.17 -9.40
C GLN A 412 -5.16 32.16 -10.35
N MET A 413 -6.42 32.52 -10.06
CA MET A 413 -7.06 33.80 -10.35
C MET A 413 -8.55 33.69 -9.97
N GLY A 414 -8.97 34.43 -8.94
CA GLY A 414 -10.37 34.76 -8.71
C GLY A 414 -10.96 34.39 -7.35
N SER A 415 -10.69 35.18 -6.30
CA SER A 415 -11.73 35.62 -5.35
C SER A 415 -11.18 36.69 -4.40
N SER A 416 -10.89 37.85 -4.97
CA SER A 416 -10.98 39.10 -4.22
C SER A 416 -12.44 39.56 -4.21
N GLY A 417 -13.02 39.62 -3.02
CA GLY A 417 -14.20 40.43 -2.70
C GLY A 417 -15.55 39.74 -2.83
N LEU A 418 -16.22 39.55 -1.69
CA LEU A 418 -17.47 40.24 -1.40
C LEU A 418 -17.83 40.06 0.08
N SER A 419 -17.78 41.19 0.78
CA SER A 419 -18.41 41.40 2.07
C SER A 419 -19.93 41.35 1.92
N ARG A 420 -20.59 40.56 2.76
CA ARG A 420 -21.69 40.99 3.65
C ARG A 420 -22.09 39.87 4.59
#